data_AF-A0AAU6EDR3-F1
#
_entry.id   AF-A0AAU6EDR3-F1
#
_cell.length_a   1.000
_cell.length_b   1.000
_cell.length_c   1.000
_cell.angle_alpha   90.00
_cell.angle_beta   90.00
_cell.angle_gamma   90.00
#
_symmetry.space_group_name_H-M   'P 1'
#
loop_
_entity.id
_entity.type
_entity.pdbx_description
1 polymer ?
#
loop_
_entity_poly.entity_id
_entity_poly.type
_entity_poly.pdbx_seq_one_letter_code
_entity_poly.pdbx_strand_id
1 'polypeptide(L)'
;MTYKFSDSPATLKRAEVLAVKLMQEADRLIEAGSTDVHWEHKKTFPIMFGWWRLINRSTAAFWDLTGRGYTIEAAPIMRNIVDHTLAMIWLADVGDDGLPALELSAHYSQDKLAKLAKDLGWSIPAGADQMPPPVPNTDPDYKKYTALSGEFANFFNRVNAFAMRDMYVVYQYLSRYSHASLHTAARYAQLQENGLFRLSSAAPSQGRADAIWATVSLIQAGHAISPTMVGDPLRKLLEKAANDLGLTSPEAVYPVRPTSP
;
A
#
# COMPACT_ATOMS: atom_id res chain seq x y z
N MET A 1 -4.67 -3.15 -30.05
CA MET A 1 -6.02 -3.37 -29.49
C MET A 1 -6.02 -2.71 -28.12
N THR A 2 -6.91 -1.76 -27.85
CA THR A 2 -6.95 -1.07 -26.55
C THR A 2 -7.95 -1.77 -25.64
N TYR A 3 -7.48 -2.37 -24.55
CA TYR A 3 -8.35 -3.02 -23.58
C TYR A 3 -9.11 -1.97 -22.77
N LYS A 4 -10.39 -2.23 -22.47
CA LYS A 4 -11.19 -1.39 -21.58
C LYS A 4 -10.94 -1.81 -20.12
N PHE A 5 -10.49 -0.87 -19.30
CA PHE A 5 -10.46 -1.04 -17.85
C PHE A 5 -11.86 -0.89 -17.26
N SER A 6 -12.28 -1.88 -16.47
CA SER A 6 -13.58 -1.91 -15.78
C SER A 6 -13.63 -3.04 -14.75
N ASP A 7 -14.58 -2.98 -13.81
CA ASP A 7 -14.92 -4.13 -12.97
C ASP A 7 -15.66 -5.20 -13.80
N SER A 8 -14.90 -6.03 -14.50
CA SER A 8 -15.42 -7.12 -15.32
C SER A 8 -14.62 -8.42 -15.15
N PRO A 9 -15.23 -9.59 -15.42
CA PRO A 9 -14.52 -10.86 -15.42
C PRO A 9 -13.31 -10.88 -16.37
N ALA A 10 -13.42 -10.20 -17.52
CA ALA A 10 -12.32 -10.10 -18.48
C ALA A 10 -11.13 -9.31 -17.91
N THR A 11 -11.39 -8.19 -17.22
CA THR A 11 -10.34 -7.40 -16.54
C THR A 11 -9.71 -8.19 -15.41
N LEU A 12 -10.53 -8.88 -14.60
CA LEU A 12 -10.02 -9.75 -13.53
C LEU A 12 -9.07 -10.82 -14.08
N LYS A 13 -9.42 -11.47 -15.19
CA LYS A 13 -8.56 -12.52 -15.76
C LYS A 13 -7.22 -11.96 -16.24
N ARG A 14 -7.22 -10.77 -16.83
CA ARG A 14 -5.97 -10.07 -17.21
C ARG A 14 -5.17 -9.69 -15.97
N ALA A 15 -5.83 -9.17 -14.94
CA ALA A 15 -5.19 -8.80 -13.67
C ALA A 15 -4.47 -9.97 -13.03
N GLU A 16 -5.11 -11.13 -12.92
CA GLU A 16 -4.51 -12.37 -12.38
C GLU A 16 -3.22 -12.76 -13.15
N VAL A 17 -3.28 -12.82 -14.48
CA VAL A 17 -2.13 -13.18 -15.32
C VAL A 17 -1.00 -12.17 -15.20
N LEU A 18 -1.33 -10.87 -15.17
CA LEU A 18 -0.34 -9.80 -15.04
C LEU A 18 0.30 -9.77 -13.66
N ALA A 19 -0.47 -9.98 -12.58
CA ALA A 19 0.06 -10.03 -11.23
C ALA A 19 1.13 -11.12 -11.08
N VAL A 20 0.85 -12.33 -11.57
CA VAL A 20 1.81 -13.44 -11.57
C VAL A 20 3.09 -13.04 -12.30
N LYS A 21 2.96 -12.47 -13.51
CA LYS A 21 4.11 -12.06 -14.32
C LYS A 21 4.95 -10.96 -13.65
N LEU A 22 4.30 -9.96 -13.06
CA LEU A 22 4.96 -8.86 -12.36
C LEU A 22 5.73 -9.36 -11.13
N MET A 23 5.14 -10.25 -10.34
CA MET A 23 5.79 -10.83 -9.17
C MET A 23 6.96 -11.75 -9.57
N GLN A 24 6.84 -12.52 -10.64
CA GLN A 24 7.94 -13.34 -11.17
C GLN A 24 9.12 -12.50 -11.63
N GLU A 25 8.88 -11.37 -12.30
CA GLU A 25 9.96 -10.48 -12.71
C GLU A 25 10.59 -9.78 -11.49
N ALA A 26 9.79 -9.42 -10.49
CA ALA A 26 10.30 -8.90 -9.23
C ALA A 26 11.22 -9.92 -8.53
N ASP A 27 10.83 -11.21 -8.48
CA ASP A 27 11.66 -12.27 -7.91
C ASP A 27 12.96 -12.46 -8.69
N ARG A 28 12.95 -12.41 -10.03
CA ARG A 28 14.18 -12.48 -10.85
C ARG A 28 15.17 -11.36 -10.54
N LEU A 29 14.69 -10.13 -10.36
CA LEU A 29 15.56 -9.02 -9.97
C LEU A 29 16.20 -9.24 -8.59
N ILE A 30 15.46 -9.87 -7.67
CA ILE A 30 15.97 -10.19 -6.33
C ILE A 30 16.99 -11.34 -6.39
N GLU A 31 16.74 -12.35 -7.22
CA GLU A 31 17.63 -13.51 -7.43
C GLU A 31 19.00 -13.10 -7.99
N ALA A 32 19.09 -11.99 -8.72
CA ALA A 32 20.37 -11.41 -9.14
C ALA A 32 21.26 -10.96 -7.95
N GLY A 33 20.69 -10.82 -6.75
CA GLY A 33 21.39 -10.60 -5.49
C GLY A 33 21.89 -9.17 -5.24
N SER A 34 22.02 -8.36 -6.29
CA SER A 34 22.39 -6.94 -6.21
C SER A 34 21.84 -6.16 -7.39
N THR A 35 21.66 -4.85 -7.21
CA THR A 35 21.24 -3.92 -8.27
C THR A 35 21.96 -2.59 -8.10
N ASP A 36 22.31 -1.96 -9.21
CA ASP A 36 22.86 -0.61 -9.21
C ASP A 36 21.72 0.41 -9.04
N VAL A 37 21.93 1.36 -8.14
CA VAL A 37 20.94 2.40 -7.79
C VAL A 37 21.52 3.77 -8.13
N HIS A 38 20.70 4.60 -8.76
CA HIS A 38 21.00 6.01 -9.02
C HIS A 38 21.40 6.73 -7.72
N TRP A 39 22.45 7.56 -7.77
CA TRP A 39 23.09 8.11 -6.56
C TRP A 39 22.10 8.95 -5.73
N GLU A 40 21.21 9.67 -6.40
CA GLU A 40 20.15 10.52 -5.84
C GLU A 40 19.09 9.72 -5.08
N HIS A 41 18.98 8.40 -5.30
CA HIS A 41 18.01 7.54 -4.67
C HIS A 41 18.62 6.59 -3.62
N LYS A 42 19.93 6.66 -3.37
CA LYS A 42 20.63 5.72 -2.46
C LYS A 42 20.04 5.69 -1.05
N LYS A 43 19.55 6.81 -0.54
CA LYS A 43 19.00 6.88 0.82
C LYS A 43 17.55 6.39 0.90
N THR A 44 16.74 6.68 -0.11
CA THR A 44 15.32 6.29 -0.14
C THR A 44 15.10 4.86 -0.65
N PHE A 45 16.02 4.34 -1.47
CA PHE A 45 15.91 3.03 -2.09
C PHE A 45 15.66 1.88 -1.11
N PRO A 46 16.37 1.73 0.02
CA PRO A 46 16.14 0.61 0.93
C PRO A 46 14.71 0.58 1.49
N ILE A 47 14.13 1.75 1.77
CA ILE A 47 12.75 1.88 2.26
C ILE A 47 11.77 1.53 1.14
N MET A 48 11.95 2.11 -0.04
CA MET A 48 11.13 1.80 -1.22
C MET A 48 11.19 0.31 -1.57
N PHE A 49 12.36 -0.31 -1.53
CA PHE A 49 12.56 -1.73 -1.80
C PHE A 49 11.87 -2.60 -0.75
N GLY A 50 11.97 -2.25 0.54
CA GLY A 50 11.27 -2.95 1.62
C GLY A 50 9.75 -2.95 1.41
N TRP A 51 9.17 -1.78 1.10
CA TRP A 51 7.74 -1.65 0.81
C TRP A 51 7.33 -2.33 -0.48
N TRP A 52 8.13 -2.21 -1.54
CA TRP A 52 7.88 -2.89 -2.81
C TRP A 52 7.86 -4.42 -2.62
N ARG A 53 8.82 -4.97 -1.87
CA ARG A 53 8.84 -6.41 -1.58
C ARG A 53 7.64 -6.83 -0.74
N LEU A 54 7.24 -6.02 0.24
CA LEU A 54 6.03 -6.26 1.02
C LEU A 54 4.80 -6.31 0.12
N ILE A 55 4.63 -5.34 -0.79
CA ILE A 55 3.50 -5.30 -1.75
C ILE A 55 3.46 -6.56 -2.61
N ASN A 56 4.60 -6.99 -3.16
CA ASN A 56 4.68 -8.22 -3.97
C ASN A 56 4.24 -9.45 -3.16
N ARG A 57 4.80 -9.64 -1.96
CA ARG A 57 4.47 -10.79 -1.11
C ARG A 57 3.02 -10.76 -0.59
N SER A 58 2.53 -9.58 -0.21
CA SER A 58 1.15 -9.38 0.20
C SER A 58 0.18 -9.64 -0.95
N THR A 59 0.53 -9.27 -2.18
CA THR A 59 -0.30 -9.55 -3.36
C THR A 59 -0.38 -11.06 -3.62
N ALA A 60 0.73 -11.79 -3.53
CA ALA A 60 0.72 -13.25 -3.62
C ALA A 60 -0.19 -13.89 -2.55
N ALA A 61 -0.08 -13.43 -1.30
CA ALA A 61 -0.94 -13.91 -0.20
C ALA A 61 -2.42 -13.58 -0.43
N PHE A 62 -2.73 -12.38 -0.93
CA PHE A 62 -4.09 -11.97 -1.29
C PHE A 62 -4.69 -12.90 -2.36
N TRP A 63 -3.96 -13.19 -3.43
CA TRP A 63 -4.43 -14.08 -4.50
C TRP A 63 -4.62 -15.52 -4.03
N ASP A 64 -3.71 -16.04 -3.18
CA ASP A 64 -3.85 -17.37 -2.60
C ASP A 64 -5.09 -17.49 -1.71
N LEU A 65 -5.30 -16.51 -0.81
CA LEU A 65 -6.46 -16.48 0.08
C LEU A 65 -7.77 -16.38 -0.70
N THR A 66 -7.86 -15.43 -1.63
CA THR A 66 -9.06 -15.24 -2.44
C THR A 66 -9.35 -16.43 -3.35
N GLY A 67 -8.30 -17.07 -3.90
CA GLY A 67 -8.42 -18.31 -4.68
C GLY A 67 -8.96 -19.49 -3.87
N ARG A 68 -8.74 -19.50 -2.55
CA ARG A 68 -9.28 -20.50 -1.60
C ARG A 68 -10.63 -20.09 -0.98
N GLY A 69 -11.20 -18.97 -1.40
CA GLY A 69 -12.50 -18.48 -0.92
C GLY A 69 -12.45 -17.60 0.33
N TYR A 70 -11.25 -17.28 0.85
CA TYR A 70 -11.08 -16.28 1.90
C TYR A 70 -11.15 -14.88 1.30
N THR A 71 -12.19 -14.12 1.65
CA THR A 71 -12.49 -12.84 1.01
C THR A 71 -12.35 -11.68 1.98
N ILE A 72 -13.16 -11.66 3.03
CA ILE A 72 -13.07 -10.61 4.06
C ILE A 72 -11.77 -10.72 4.86
N GLU A 73 -11.22 -11.93 4.97
CA GLU A 73 -9.95 -12.22 5.63
C GLU A 73 -8.76 -11.69 4.81
N ALA A 74 -8.93 -11.56 3.48
CA ALA A 74 -7.93 -10.96 2.59
C ALA A 74 -8.03 -9.42 2.54
N ALA A 75 -9.13 -8.82 3.00
CA ALA A 75 -9.33 -7.36 2.94
C ALA A 75 -8.27 -6.55 3.72
N PRO A 76 -7.80 -6.97 4.92
CA PRO A 76 -6.70 -6.27 5.60
C PRO A 76 -5.39 -6.30 4.80
N ILE A 77 -5.13 -7.37 4.05
CA ILE A 77 -3.95 -7.48 3.18
C ILE A 77 -4.09 -6.49 2.02
N MET A 78 -5.26 -6.43 1.38
CA MET A 78 -5.51 -5.44 0.33
C MET A 78 -5.38 -4.00 0.83
N ARG A 79 -5.90 -3.70 2.04
CA ARG A 79 -5.72 -2.39 2.68
C ARG A 79 -4.24 -2.05 2.82
N ASN A 80 -3.43 -3.03 3.23
CA ASN A 80 -2.00 -2.84 3.41
C ASN A 80 -1.25 -2.64 2.08
N ILE A 81 -1.67 -3.34 1.02
CA ILE A 81 -1.13 -3.18 -0.34
C ILE A 81 -1.35 -1.74 -0.82
N VAL A 82 -2.58 -1.22 -0.73
CA VAL A 82 -2.91 0.16 -1.14
C VAL A 82 -2.09 1.18 -0.33
N ASP A 83 -2.04 1.00 0.99
CA ASP A 83 -1.34 1.91 1.89
C ASP A 83 0.13 2.06 1.54
N HIS A 84 0.83 0.93 1.35
CA HIS A 84 2.24 0.93 0.99
C HIS A 84 2.49 1.42 -0.44
N THR A 85 1.58 1.15 -1.37
CA THR A 85 1.69 1.67 -2.74
C THR A 85 1.67 3.20 -2.74
N LEU A 86 0.73 3.81 -2.00
CA LEU A 86 0.67 5.25 -1.86
C LEU A 86 1.84 5.84 -1.07
N ALA A 87 2.34 5.13 -0.06
CA ALA A 87 3.54 5.54 0.66
C ALA A 87 4.79 5.56 -0.25
N MET A 88 4.92 4.60 -1.16
CA MET A 88 6.00 4.58 -2.15
C MET A 88 5.89 5.74 -3.15
N ILE A 89 4.69 5.99 -3.69
CA ILE A 89 4.46 7.13 -4.59
C ILE A 89 4.79 8.44 -3.88
N TRP A 90 4.37 8.58 -2.61
CA TRP A 90 4.69 9.72 -1.78
C TRP A 90 6.19 9.90 -1.58
N LEU A 91 6.93 8.85 -1.22
CA LEU A 91 8.37 8.94 -0.99
C LEU A 91 9.14 9.26 -2.29
N ALA A 92 8.68 8.74 -3.42
CA ALA A 92 9.24 9.07 -4.74
C ALA A 92 8.99 10.54 -5.12
N ASP A 93 7.84 11.11 -4.74
CA ASP A 93 7.48 12.52 -4.96
C ASP A 93 8.28 13.49 -4.09
N VAL A 94 8.39 13.20 -2.77
CA VAL A 94 9.06 14.11 -1.82
C VAL A 94 10.58 13.90 -1.73
N GLY A 95 11.09 12.76 -2.19
CA GLY A 95 12.51 12.45 -2.20
C GLY A 95 13.15 12.36 -0.81
N ASP A 96 14.40 12.82 -0.71
CA ASP A 96 15.22 12.76 0.52
C ASP A 96 14.56 13.47 1.72
N ASP A 97 13.75 14.50 1.47
CA ASP A 97 13.00 15.22 2.52
C ASP A 97 11.95 14.33 3.21
N GLY A 98 11.57 13.22 2.57
CA GLY A 98 10.69 12.22 3.16
C GLY A 98 11.35 11.46 4.32
N LEU A 99 12.68 11.32 4.35
CA LEU A 99 13.36 10.49 5.36
C LEU A 99 13.20 11.05 6.78
N PRO A 100 13.50 12.33 7.06
CA PRO A 100 13.28 12.89 8.39
C PRO A 100 11.79 12.87 8.79
N ALA A 101 10.87 13.01 7.82
CA ALA A 101 9.43 12.93 8.06
C ALA A 101 8.97 11.51 8.46
N LEU A 102 9.55 10.46 7.84
CA LEU A 102 9.33 9.06 8.20
C LEU A 102 9.87 8.76 9.60
N GLU A 103 11.08 9.23 9.91
CA GLU A 103 11.69 9.07 11.22
C GLU A 103 10.87 9.76 12.31
N LEU A 104 10.39 10.99 12.06
CA LEU A 104 9.46 11.69 12.97
C LEU A 104 8.15 10.90 13.17
N SER A 105 7.57 10.37 12.10
CA SER A 105 6.33 9.58 12.18
C SER A 105 6.53 8.29 12.99
N ALA A 106 7.66 7.61 12.79
CA ALA A 106 8.03 6.42 13.55
C ALA A 106 8.26 6.77 15.03
N HIS A 107 9.00 7.85 15.30
CA HIS A 107 9.25 8.35 16.64
C HIS A 107 7.95 8.67 17.39
N TYR A 108 7.02 9.43 16.81
CA TYR A 108 5.74 9.74 17.47
C TYR A 108 4.88 8.49 17.73
N SER A 109 4.92 7.51 16.83
CA SER A 109 4.20 6.25 17.01
C SER A 109 4.79 5.42 18.15
N GLN A 110 6.13 5.34 18.22
CA GLN A 110 6.86 4.66 19.29
C GLN A 110 6.67 5.36 20.64
N ASP A 111 6.76 6.69 20.67
CA ASP A 111 6.57 7.49 21.88
C ASP A 111 5.19 7.27 22.49
N LYS A 112 4.14 7.29 21.65
CA LYS A 112 2.76 7.00 22.08
C LYS A 112 2.62 5.60 22.67
N LEU A 113 3.26 4.60 22.06
CA LEU A 113 3.23 3.21 22.54
C LEU A 113 4.00 3.07 23.86
N ALA A 114 5.20 3.65 23.96
CA ALA A 114 6.03 3.61 25.15
C ALA A 114 5.32 4.27 26.34
N LYS A 115 4.69 5.43 26.11
CA LYS A 115 3.88 6.11 27.13
C LYS A 115 2.72 5.21 27.61
N LEU A 116 1.96 4.63 26.69
CA LEU A 116 0.86 3.74 27.04
C LEU A 116 1.34 2.50 27.82
N ALA A 117 2.43 1.88 27.39
CA ALA A 117 3.01 0.72 28.06
C ALA A 117 3.44 1.08 29.49
N LYS A 118 4.09 2.23 29.68
CA LYS A 118 4.48 2.74 31.00
C LYS A 118 3.26 3.01 31.89
N ASP A 119 2.24 3.68 31.36
CA ASP A 119 1.01 4.01 32.09
C ASP A 119 0.27 2.74 32.54
N LEU A 120 0.40 1.63 31.80
CA LEU A 120 -0.20 0.33 32.12
C LEU A 120 0.75 -0.62 32.89
N GLY A 121 1.96 -0.17 33.25
CA GLY A 121 2.93 -0.98 33.99
C GLY A 121 3.55 -2.13 33.19
N TRP A 122 3.53 -2.06 31.86
CA TRP A 122 4.20 -3.04 31.01
C TRP A 122 5.72 -2.80 31.02
N SER A 123 6.50 -3.88 31.15
CA SER A 123 7.95 -3.81 31.02
C SER A 123 8.35 -3.43 29.60
N ILE A 124 9.00 -2.29 29.45
CA ILE A 124 9.58 -1.84 28.19
C ILE A 124 11.06 -2.27 28.17
N PRO A 125 11.58 -2.82 27.06
CA PRO A 125 13.01 -3.13 26.95
C PRO A 125 13.89 -1.92 27.28
N ALA A 126 14.99 -2.14 27.99
CA ALA A 126 15.95 -1.07 28.29
C ALA A 126 16.43 -0.42 26.98
N GLY A 127 16.30 0.91 26.88
CA GLY A 127 16.63 1.67 25.66
C GLY A 127 15.45 1.89 24.69
N ALA A 128 14.26 1.33 24.98
CA ALA A 128 13.01 1.73 24.31
C ALA A 128 12.27 2.85 25.07
N ASP A 129 12.97 3.54 25.98
CA ASP A 129 12.54 4.79 26.59
C ASP A 129 12.38 5.90 25.54
N GLN A 130 11.75 7.02 25.93
CA GLN A 130 11.57 8.18 25.05
C GLN A 130 12.92 8.71 24.56
N MET A 131 13.33 8.30 23.36
CA MET A 131 14.49 8.88 22.67
C MET A 131 14.16 10.32 22.26
N PRO A 132 15.15 11.22 22.16
CA PRO A 132 14.90 12.54 21.58
C PRO A 132 14.35 12.39 20.14
N PRO A 133 13.54 13.36 19.67
CA PRO A 133 13.05 13.32 18.31
C PRO A 133 14.23 13.35 17.33
N PRO A 134 14.14 12.60 16.21
CA PRO A 134 15.21 12.53 15.21
C PRO A 134 15.49 13.89 14.55
N VAL A 135 14.48 14.77 14.52
CA VAL A 135 14.60 16.16 14.12
C VAL A 135 14.25 17.05 15.32
N PRO A 136 15.21 17.84 15.85
CA PRO A 136 14.93 18.76 16.95
C PRO A 136 14.06 19.94 16.48
N ASN A 137 13.25 20.50 17.38
CA ASN A 137 12.39 21.65 17.08
C ASN A 137 13.15 22.94 16.74
N THR A 138 14.45 22.98 17.01
CA THR A 138 15.37 24.05 16.63
C THR A 138 15.88 23.92 15.20
N ASP A 139 15.63 22.80 14.53
CA ASP A 139 16.01 22.61 13.13
C ASP A 139 15.22 23.60 12.24
N PRO A 140 15.88 24.35 11.34
CA PRO A 140 15.22 25.30 10.44
C PRO A 140 14.09 24.68 9.61
N ASP A 141 14.21 23.40 9.26
CA ASP A 141 13.26 22.65 8.43
C ASP A 141 12.27 21.82 9.27
N TYR A 142 12.28 21.94 10.61
CA TYR A 142 11.39 21.18 11.49
C TYR A 142 9.91 21.29 11.09
N LYS A 143 9.45 22.50 10.72
CA LYS A 143 8.06 22.72 10.28
C LYS A 143 7.74 21.98 8.98
N LYS A 144 8.68 21.96 8.03
CA LYS A 144 8.57 21.23 6.77
C LYS A 144 8.46 19.73 7.04
N TYR A 145 9.38 19.17 7.82
CA TYR A 145 9.37 17.74 8.13
C TYR A 145 8.14 17.32 8.96
N THR A 146 7.64 18.17 9.85
CA THR A 146 6.39 17.92 10.59
C THR A 146 5.18 17.88 9.65
N ALA A 147 5.10 18.80 8.68
CA ALA A 147 4.03 18.81 7.69
C ALA A 147 4.06 17.55 6.81
N LEU A 148 5.24 17.19 6.30
CA LEU A 148 5.47 15.96 5.53
C LEU A 148 5.15 14.71 6.37
N SER A 149 5.51 14.70 7.65
CA SER A 149 5.19 13.61 8.57
C SER A 149 3.69 13.46 8.77
N GLY A 150 2.96 14.57 8.92
CA GLY A 150 1.50 14.58 9.00
C GLY A 150 0.82 14.12 7.70
N GLU A 151 1.44 14.39 6.55
CA GLU A 151 1.00 13.86 5.26
C GLU A 151 1.22 12.34 5.19
N PHE A 152 2.43 11.86 5.52
CA PHE A 152 2.77 10.44 5.54
C PHE A 152 2.02 9.63 6.61
N ALA A 153 1.74 10.17 7.78
CA ALA A 153 1.08 9.41 8.85
C ALA A 153 -0.42 9.19 8.58
N ASN A 154 -1.04 10.05 7.77
CA ASN A 154 -2.48 10.05 7.56
C ASN A 154 -2.84 9.71 6.10
N PHE A 155 -3.52 8.56 5.91
CA PHE A 155 -3.91 8.10 4.58
C PHE A 155 -4.79 9.10 3.82
N PHE A 156 -5.71 9.80 4.52
CA PHE A 156 -6.55 10.84 3.91
C PHE A 156 -5.70 12.01 3.38
N ASN A 157 -4.66 12.40 4.11
CA ASN A 157 -3.75 13.45 3.67
C ASN A 157 -2.96 13.02 2.42
N ARG A 158 -2.46 11.78 2.36
CA ARG A 158 -1.81 11.24 1.15
C ARG A 158 -2.73 11.27 -0.06
N VAL A 159 -3.94 10.72 0.04
CA VAL A 159 -4.84 10.70 -1.14
C VAL A 159 -5.28 12.10 -1.57
N ASN A 160 -5.36 13.07 -0.66
CA ASN A 160 -5.61 14.46 -1.03
C ASN A 160 -4.42 15.08 -1.77
N ALA A 161 -3.19 14.80 -1.33
CA ALA A 161 -1.98 15.29 -1.99
C ALA A 161 -1.93 14.91 -3.48
N PHE A 162 -2.41 13.71 -3.83
CA PHE A 162 -2.41 13.20 -5.20
C PHE A 162 -3.77 13.26 -5.91
N ALA A 163 -4.74 14.04 -5.41
CA ALA A 163 -6.09 14.15 -5.98
C ALA A 163 -6.84 12.80 -6.15
N MET A 164 -6.52 11.79 -5.34
CA MET A 164 -7.09 10.45 -5.37
C MET A 164 -8.17 10.23 -4.31
N ARG A 165 -9.07 11.20 -4.11
CA ARG A 165 -10.05 11.17 -2.99
C ARG A 165 -10.91 9.90 -2.98
N ASP A 166 -11.20 9.32 -4.14
CA ASP A 166 -11.95 8.07 -4.27
C ASP A 166 -11.23 6.88 -3.61
N MET A 167 -9.89 6.88 -3.56
CA MET A 167 -9.12 5.85 -2.87
C MET A 167 -9.32 5.89 -1.35
N TYR A 168 -9.76 7.02 -0.78
CA TYR A 168 -10.16 7.06 0.63
C TYR A 168 -11.38 6.18 0.90
N VAL A 169 -12.33 6.12 -0.04
CA VAL A 169 -13.51 5.27 0.07
C VAL A 169 -13.10 3.80 0.08
N VAL A 170 -12.19 3.42 -0.82
CA VAL A 170 -11.62 2.06 -0.88
C VAL A 170 -10.93 1.70 0.43
N TYR A 171 -10.07 2.60 0.92
CA TYR A 171 -9.36 2.40 2.19
C TYR A 171 -10.31 2.24 3.37
N GLN A 172 -11.34 3.09 3.47
CA GLN A 172 -12.33 3.01 4.55
C GLN A 172 -13.17 1.73 4.45
N TYR A 173 -13.54 1.30 3.24
CA TYR A 173 -14.24 0.04 3.01
C TYR A 173 -13.41 -1.16 3.50
N LEU A 174 -12.13 -1.25 3.12
CA LEU A 174 -11.25 -2.33 3.54
C LEU A 174 -10.95 -2.29 5.05
N SER A 175 -10.83 -1.09 5.62
CA SER A 175 -10.59 -0.89 7.06
C SER A 175 -11.73 -1.41 7.93
N ARG A 176 -12.98 -1.39 7.43
CA ARG A 176 -14.15 -1.97 8.15
C ARG A 176 -14.00 -3.48 8.41
N TYR A 177 -13.23 -4.18 7.58
CA TYR A 177 -12.98 -5.62 7.74
C TYR A 177 -11.72 -5.93 8.55
N SER A 178 -10.98 -4.92 8.99
CA SER A 178 -9.73 -5.09 9.76
C SER A 178 -9.93 -5.09 11.27
N HIS A 179 -11.12 -4.68 11.75
CA HIS A 179 -11.42 -4.57 13.18
C HIS A 179 -12.63 -5.43 13.55
N ALA A 180 -12.68 -5.85 14.82
CA ALA A 180 -13.85 -6.47 15.42
C ALA A 180 -15.04 -5.51 15.29
N SER A 181 -16.03 -5.89 14.50
CA SER A 181 -17.18 -5.04 14.20
C SER A 181 -18.38 -5.88 13.80
N LEU A 182 -19.56 -5.26 13.77
CA LEU A 182 -20.76 -5.89 13.21
C LEU A 182 -20.55 -6.27 11.73
N HIS A 183 -19.73 -5.51 10.99
CA HIS A 183 -19.46 -5.79 9.57
C HIS A 183 -18.67 -7.08 9.35
N THR A 184 -17.76 -7.44 10.25
CA THR A 184 -17.02 -8.71 10.18
C THR A 184 -17.86 -9.86 10.73
N ALA A 185 -18.58 -9.65 11.83
CA ALA A 185 -19.43 -10.67 12.44
C ALA A 185 -20.63 -11.09 11.57
N ALA A 186 -21.33 -10.12 10.95
CA ALA A 186 -22.56 -10.38 10.20
C ALA A 186 -22.36 -11.12 8.86
N ARG A 187 -21.13 -11.51 8.51
CA ARG A 187 -20.82 -12.15 7.23
C ARG A 187 -21.03 -13.66 7.21
N TYR A 188 -21.14 -14.29 8.39
CA TYR A 188 -21.25 -15.75 8.51
C TYR A 188 -22.62 -16.21 9.02
N ALA A 189 -23.50 -15.29 9.43
CA ALA A 189 -24.83 -15.60 9.93
C ALA A 189 -25.86 -14.56 9.45
N GLN A 190 -26.95 -15.03 8.84
CA GLN A 190 -28.03 -14.16 8.34
C GLN A 190 -29.39 -14.62 8.87
N LEU A 191 -30.11 -13.71 9.53
CA LEU A 191 -31.50 -13.93 9.95
C LEU A 191 -32.40 -14.09 8.73
N GLN A 192 -33.19 -15.16 8.69
CA GLN A 192 -34.18 -15.46 7.67
C GLN A 192 -35.57 -14.95 8.11
N GLU A 193 -36.50 -14.84 7.16
CA GLU A 193 -37.88 -14.38 7.42
C GLU A 193 -38.63 -15.24 8.46
N ASN A 194 -38.30 -16.53 8.55
CA ASN A 194 -38.90 -17.46 9.51
C ASN A 194 -38.27 -17.40 10.92
N GLY A 195 -37.39 -16.43 11.19
CA GLY A 195 -36.71 -16.25 12.47
C GLY A 195 -35.51 -17.17 12.71
N LEU A 196 -35.18 -18.07 11.78
CA LEU A 196 -33.98 -18.92 11.85
C LEU A 196 -32.76 -18.22 11.25
N PHE A 197 -31.55 -18.65 11.63
CA PHE A 197 -30.31 -18.16 11.04
C PHE A 197 -29.80 -19.11 9.95
N ARG A 198 -29.44 -18.55 8.81
CA ARG A 198 -28.59 -19.22 7.82
C ARG A 198 -27.13 -18.99 8.20
N LEU A 199 -26.41 -20.07 8.47
CA LEU A 199 -24.98 -20.04 8.72
C LEU A 199 -24.22 -20.29 7.42
N SER A 200 -23.07 -19.65 7.25
CA SER A 200 -22.18 -19.83 6.10
C SER A 200 -20.77 -20.15 6.56
N SER A 201 -20.13 -21.12 5.91
CA SER A 201 -18.73 -21.47 6.15
C SER A 201 -17.75 -20.47 5.54
N ALA A 202 -18.23 -19.59 4.66
CA ALA A 202 -17.45 -18.55 4.00
C ALA A 202 -18.26 -17.25 3.92
N ALA A 203 -17.56 -16.12 3.99
CA ALA A 203 -18.16 -14.83 3.74
C ALA A 203 -18.51 -14.66 2.24
N PRO A 204 -19.56 -13.90 1.90
CA PRO A 204 -19.86 -13.56 0.52
C PRO A 204 -18.68 -12.88 -0.18
N SER A 205 -18.52 -13.17 -1.48
CA SER A 205 -17.53 -12.50 -2.31
C SER A 205 -17.68 -10.98 -2.24
N GLN A 206 -16.56 -10.28 -2.07
CA GLN A 206 -16.51 -8.81 -2.08
C GLN A 206 -16.46 -8.23 -3.51
N GLY A 207 -16.63 -9.08 -4.54
CA GLY A 207 -16.52 -8.68 -5.94
C GLY A 207 -15.09 -8.81 -6.47
N ARG A 208 -14.80 -8.12 -7.58
CA ARG A 208 -13.53 -8.27 -8.32
C ARG A 208 -12.62 -7.05 -8.20
N ALA A 209 -13.16 -5.93 -7.72
CA ALA A 209 -12.47 -4.65 -7.66
C ALA A 209 -11.15 -4.77 -6.87
N ASP A 210 -11.19 -5.36 -5.67
CA ASP A 210 -10.00 -5.53 -4.83
C ASP A 210 -8.89 -6.31 -5.55
N ALA A 211 -9.26 -7.40 -6.24
CA ALA A 211 -8.30 -8.22 -6.98
C ALA A 211 -7.72 -7.52 -8.21
N ILE A 212 -8.54 -6.75 -8.94
CA ILE A 212 -8.06 -5.90 -10.03
C ILE A 212 -7.09 -4.84 -9.49
N TRP A 213 -7.47 -4.18 -8.39
CA TRP A 213 -6.65 -3.13 -7.76
C TRP A 213 -5.36 -3.67 -7.13
N ALA A 214 -5.31 -4.92 -6.68
CA ALA A 214 -4.05 -5.54 -6.23
C ALA A 214 -3.00 -5.52 -7.36
N THR A 215 -3.43 -5.75 -8.60
CA THR A 215 -2.56 -5.70 -9.78
C THR A 215 -2.21 -4.26 -10.18
N VAL A 216 -3.17 -3.33 -10.09
CA VAL A 216 -2.89 -1.90 -10.30
C VAL A 216 -1.81 -1.41 -9.31
N SER A 217 -1.91 -1.81 -8.04
CA SER A 217 -0.92 -1.48 -7.01
C SER A 217 0.47 -2.03 -7.32
N LEU A 218 0.59 -3.25 -7.88
CA LEU A 218 1.88 -3.78 -8.35
C LEU A 218 2.48 -2.92 -9.46
N ILE A 219 1.66 -2.49 -10.42
CA ILE A 219 2.09 -1.63 -11.54
C ILE A 219 2.58 -0.28 -10.99
N GLN A 220 1.78 0.36 -10.14
CA GLN A 220 2.10 1.66 -9.54
C GLN A 220 3.35 1.61 -8.66
N ALA A 221 3.47 0.61 -7.78
CA ALA A 221 4.65 0.41 -6.95
C ALA A 221 5.90 0.12 -7.80
N GLY A 222 5.74 -0.64 -8.89
CA GLY A 222 6.80 -0.86 -9.87
C GLY A 222 7.27 0.44 -10.52
N HIS A 223 6.34 1.32 -10.91
CA HIS A 223 6.67 2.63 -11.47
C HIS A 223 7.34 3.58 -10.46
N ALA A 224 7.08 3.43 -9.16
CA ALA A 224 7.78 4.19 -8.13
C ALA A 224 9.24 3.73 -7.96
N ILE A 225 9.49 2.41 -7.94
CA ILE A 225 10.83 1.88 -7.61
C ILE A 225 11.73 1.66 -8.83
N SER A 226 11.18 1.26 -9.97
CA SER A 226 12.00 0.88 -11.14
C SER A 226 12.94 1.99 -11.62
N PRO A 227 12.49 3.27 -11.71
CA PRO A 227 13.36 4.37 -12.12
C PRO A 227 14.52 4.67 -11.15
N THR A 228 14.46 4.16 -9.92
CA THR A 228 15.54 4.34 -8.94
C THR A 228 16.75 3.44 -9.23
N MET A 229 16.54 2.35 -9.98
CA MET A 229 17.57 1.40 -10.38
C MET A 229 18.14 1.79 -11.74
N VAL A 230 19.45 1.61 -11.92
CA VAL A 230 20.14 1.92 -13.18
C VAL A 230 19.53 1.08 -14.31
N GLY A 231 19.12 1.78 -15.38
CA GLY A 231 18.53 1.16 -16.57
C GLY A 231 17.00 0.93 -16.49
N ASP A 232 16.36 1.30 -15.39
CA ASP A 232 14.90 1.23 -15.21
C ASP A 232 14.32 -0.15 -15.62
N PRO A 233 14.73 -1.22 -14.93
CA PRO A 233 14.66 -2.59 -15.46
C PRO A 233 13.24 -3.10 -15.69
N LEU A 234 12.25 -2.59 -14.97
CA LEU A 234 10.85 -3.03 -15.09
C LEU A 234 10.04 -2.18 -16.08
N ARG A 235 10.56 -1.05 -16.58
CA ARG A 235 9.81 -0.07 -17.38
C ARG A 235 8.96 -0.69 -18.48
N LYS A 236 9.59 -1.47 -19.36
CA LYS A 236 8.92 -2.10 -20.51
C LYS A 236 7.82 -3.07 -20.07
N LEU A 237 8.05 -3.80 -18.99
CA LEU A 237 7.06 -4.73 -18.45
C LEU A 237 5.87 -3.96 -17.85
N LEU A 238 6.14 -2.91 -17.08
CA LEU A 238 5.12 -2.10 -16.42
C LEU A 238 4.26 -1.35 -17.44
N GLU A 239 4.87 -0.70 -18.43
CA GLU A 239 4.17 -0.04 -19.54
C GLU A 239 3.28 -1.04 -20.29
N LYS A 240 3.79 -2.25 -20.56
CA LYS A 240 2.98 -3.29 -21.20
C LYS A 240 1.83 -3.75 -20.30
N ALA A 241 2.10 -3.97 -19.01
CA ALA A 241 1.09 -4.44 -18.06
C ALA A 241 -0.03 -3.40 -17.86
N ALA A 242 0.31 -2.12 -17.76
CA ALA A 242 -0.66 -1.03 -17.72
C ALA A 242 -1.58 -1.04 -18.96
N ASN A 243 -0.98 -1.11 -20.15
CA ASN A 243 -1.72 -1.17 -21.41
C ASN A 243 -2.59 -2.42 -21.54
N ASP A 244 -2.06 -3.59 -21.19
CA ASP A 244 -2.79 -4.88 -21.22
C ASP A 244 -3.96 -4.88 -20.23
N LEU A 245 -3.82 -4.21 -19.09
CA LEU A 245 -4.89 -4.07 -18.10
C LEU A 245 -5.97 -3.06 -18.55
N GLY A 246 -5.59 -2.09 -19.37
CA GLY A 246 -6.44 -1.02 -19.90
C GLY A 246 -6.27 0.33 -19.19
N LEU A 247 -5.18 0.50 -18.42
CA LEU A 247 -4.81 1.77 -17.80
C LEU A 247 -4.20 2.67 -18.88
N THR A 248 -4.97 3.65 -19.35
CA THR A 248 -4.63 4.43 -20.56
C THR A 248 -4.28 5.89 -20.27
N SER A 249 -4.48 6.39 -19.05
CA SER A 249 -4.02 7.73 -18.65
C SER A 249 -2.77 7.64 -17.77
N PRO A 250 -1.82 8.59 -17.87
CA PRO A 250 -0.66 8.63 -17.00
C PRO A 250 -1.03 8.60 -15.51
N GLU A 251 -2.09 9.30 -15.11
CA GLU A 251 -2.55 9.39 -13.72
C GLU A 251 -3.12 8.05 -13.22
N ALA A 252 -3.72 7.25 -14.11
CA ALA A 252 -4.19 5.91 -13.79
C ALA A 252 -3.03 4.92 -13.61
N VAL A 253 -1.91 5.15 -14.30
CA VAL A 253 -0.69 4.32 -14.22
C VAL A 253 0.19 4.73 -13.04
N TYR A 254 0.32 6.03 -12.79
CA TYR A 254 1.13 6.59 -11.72
C TYR A 254 0.55 7.96 -11.29
N PRO A 255 -0.07 8.05 -10.10
CA PRO A 255 -0.60 9.29 -9.59
C PRO A 255 0.50 10.34 -9.39
N VAL A 256 0.24 11.57 -9.82
CA VAL A 256 1.15 12.70 -9.65
C VAL A 256 0.48 13.80 -8.82
N ARG A 257 1.28 14.51 -8.02
CA ARG A 257 0.79 15.66 -7.27
C ARG A 257 0.30 16.71 -8.28
N PRO A 258 -0.91 17.29 -8.13
CA PRO A 258 -1.35 18.36 -9.02
C PRO A 258 -0.36 19.53 -8.95
N THR A 259 0.05 20.06 -10.10
CA THR A 259 0.79 21.32 -10.14
C THR A 259 -0.14 22.42 -9.61
N SER A 260 0.28 23.14 -8.56
CA SER A 260 -0.46 24.32 -8.10
C SER A 260 -0.70 25.27 -9.28
N PRO A 261 -1.93 25.78 -9.47
CA PRO A 261 -2.21 26.80 -10.48
C PRO A 261 -1.43 28.10 -10.22
#